data_AF-A0A7Y2K3X0-F1
#
_entry.id   AF-A0A7Y2K3X0-F1
#
_cell.length_a   1.000
_cell.length_b   1.000
_cell.length_c   1.000
_cell.angle_alpha   90.00
_cell.angle_beta   90.00
_cell.angle_gamma   90.00
#
_symmetry.space_group_name_H-M   'P 1'
#
loop_
_entity.id
_entity.type
_entity.pdbx_description
1 polymer ?
#
loop_
_entity_poly.entity_id
_entity_poly.type
_entity_poly.pdbx_seq_one_letter_code
_entity_poly.pdbx_strand_id
1 'polypeptide(L)' 'MKKIYLLLVTFLLLFLAGNTFSQTLYTVVSTNNIFTPNMLTITVGDTVRWINEQGFHNVVADYNSFTSGHPS' A
#
# COMPACT_ATOMS: atom_id res chain seq x y z
N MET A 1 -1.98 -16.07 -42.99
CA MET A 1 -3.16 -15.84 -42.14
C MET A 1 -2.99 -16.38 -40.72
N LYS A 2 -2.92 -17.71 -40.46
CA LYS A 2 -2.84 -18.26 -39.08
C LYS A 2 -1.70 -17.70 -38.20
N LYS A 3 -0.51 -17.47 -38.79
CA LYS A 3 0.65 -16.91 -38.09
C LYS A 3 0.44 -15.45 -37.62
N ILE A 4 -0.36 -14.66 -38.32
CA ILE A 4 -0.63 -13.26 -37.96
C ILE A 4 -1.54 -13.20 -36.73
N TYR A 5 -2.56 -14.07 -36.65
CA TYR A 5 -3.45 -14.16 -35.49
C TYR A 5 -2.68 -14.61 -34.25
N LEU A 6 -1.77 -15.58 -34.42
CA LEU A 6 -0.91 -16.01 -33.33
C LEU A 6 -0.08 -14.84 -32.79
N LEU A 7 0.58 -14.07 -33.68
CA LEU A 7 1.38 -12.90 -33.30
C LEU A 7 0.58 -11.82 -32.59
N LEU A 8 -0.65 -11.54 -33.05
CA LEU A 8 -1.55 -10.57 -32.44
C LEU A 8 -2.02 -11.02 -31.05
N VAL A 9 -2.32 -12.31 -30.88
CA VAL A 9 -2.67 -12.87 -29.57
C VAL A 9 -1.49 -12.80 -28.61
N THR A 10 -0.28 -13.13 -29.06
CA THR A 10 0.92 -13.01 -28.22
C THR A 10 1.17 -11.57 -27.80
N PHE A 11 1.01 -10.61 -28.71
CA PHE A 11 1.18 -9.18 -28.40
C PHE A 11 0.13 -8.68 -27.40
N LEU A 12 -1.12 -9.11 -27.54
CA LEU A 12 -2.19 -8.80 -26.59
C LEU A 12 -1.91 -9.37 -25.19
N LEU A 13 -1.43 -10.62 -25.11
CA LEU A 13 -1.07 -11.25 -23.84
C LEU A 13 0.10 -10.55 -23.14
N LEU A 14 1.10 -10.11 -23.90
CA LEU A 14 2.23 -9.33 -23.37
C LEU A 14 1.80 -7.94 -22.88
N PHE A 15 0.86 -7.29 -23.56
CA PHE A 15 0.30 -6.01 -23.14
C PHE A 15 -0.51 -6.14 -21.84
N LEU A 16 -1.31 -7.19 -21.70
CA LEU A 16 -2.08 -7.48 -20.49
C LEU A 16 -1.18 -7.85 -19.30
N ALA A 17 -0.04 -8.53 -19.54
CA ALA A 17 0.91 -8.89 -18.50
C ALA A 17 1.69 -7.69 -17.90
N GLY A 18 1.66 -6.52 -18.55
CA GLY A 18 2.47 -5.35 -18.15
C GLY A 18 1.91 -4.49 -17.02
N ASN A 19 0.74 -4.81 -16.45
CA ASN A 19 0.05 -3.95 -15.48
C ASN A 19 -0.04 -4.56 -14.07
N THR A 20 1.06 -5.09 -13.54
CA THR A 20 1.12 -5.44 -12.12
C THR A 20 1.56 -4.21 -11.32
N PHE A 21 0.60 -3.44 -10.81
CA PHE A 21 0.89 -2.51 -9.72
C PHE A 21 1.25 -3.34 -8.48
N SER A 22 2.55 -3.51 -8.25
CA SER A 22 3.03 -4.14 -7.02
C SER A 22 2.68 -3.22 -5.86
N GLN A 23 1.80 -3.69 -4.97
CA GLN A 23 1.45 -2.95 -3.76
C GLN A 23 2.69 -2.89 -2.85
N THR A 24 3.04 -1.70 -2.39
CA THR A 24 4.14 -1.49 -1.46
C THR A 24 3.62 -1.55 -0.02
N LEU A 25 4.33 -2.30 0.83
CA LEU A 25 4.11 -2.28 2.28
C LEU A 25 5.04 -1.27 2.92
N TYR A 26 4.48 -0.19 3.44
CA TYR A 26 5.21 0.78 4.26
C TYR A 26 5.07 0.44 5.74
N THR A 27 6.13 0.62 6.52
CA THR A 27 6.09 0.46 7.98
C THR A 27 6.29 1.82 8.64
N VAL A 28 5.39 2.16 9.57
CA VAL A 28 5.47 3.34 10.43
C VAL A 28 5.62 2.86 11.86
N VAL A 29 6.64 3.33 12.55
CA VAL A 29 6.92 2.96 13.94
C VAL A 29 6.44 4.07 14.87
N SER A 30 5.69 3.71 15.90
CA SER A 30 5.28 4.60 16.99
C SER A 30 6.14 4.36 18.22
N THR A 31 6.86 5.40 18.66
CA THR A 31 7.76 5.34 19.81
C THR A 31 7.87 6.74 20.44
N ASN A 32 7.82 6.86 21.78
CA ASN A 32 7.90 8.14 22.50
C ASN A 32 6.90 9.22 22.01
N ASN A 33 5.67 8.84 21.67
CA ASN A 33 4.65 9.73 21.07
C ASN A 33 5.02 10.29 19.67
N ILE A 34 5.88 9.61 18.93
CA ILE A 34 6.32 10.00 17.59
C ILE A 34 6.06 8.85 16.61
N PHE A 35 5.46 9.16 15.46
CA PHE A 35 5.43 8.27 14.30
C PHE A 35 6.65 8.49 13.40
N THR A 36 7.32 7.41 13.00
CA THR A 36 8.49 7.45 12.11
C THR A 36 8.29 6.49 10.93
N PRO A 37 8.28 6.99 9.67
CA PRO A 37 8.31 8.40 9.31
C PRO A 37 7.04 9.14 9.77
N ASN A 38 7.15 10.44 10.03
CA ASN A 38 6.01 11.29 10.37
C ASN A 38 5.21 11.75 9.15
N MET A 39 5.84 11.70 7.97
CA MET A 39 5.26 12.03 6.67
C MET A 39 5.54 10.88 5.71
N LEU A 40 4.49 10.35 5.09
CA LEU A 40 4.58 9.24 4.14
C LEU A 40 3.73 9.55 2.91
N THR A 41 4.33 9.47 1.72
CA THR A 41 3.60 9.50 0.45
C THR A 41 3.45 8.06 -0.05
N ILE A 42 2.22 7.66 -0.36
CA ILE A 42 1.88 6.32 -0.86
C ILE A 42 1.07 6.43 -2.15
N THR A 43 0.98 5.34 -2.90
CA THR A 43 0.13 5.20 -4.08
C THR A 43 -1.14 4.42 -3.78
N VAL A 44 -2.17 4.58 -4.62
CA VAL A 44 -3.43 3.84 -4.45
C VAL A 44 -3.15 2.34 -4.57
N GLY A 45 -3.60 1.58 -3.56
CA GLY A 45 -3.39 0.14 -3.46
C GLY A 45 -2.29 -0.27 -2.49
N ASP A 46 -1.44 0.66 -2.04
CA ASP A 46 -0.42 0.37 -1.04
C ASP A 46 -1.02 0.07 0.34
N THR A 47 -0.23 -0.61 1.18
CA THR A 47 -0.58 -0.88 2.58
C THR A 47 0.39 -0.18 3.51
N VAL A 48 -0.13 0.44 4.56
CA VAL A 48 0.67 0.99 5.66
C VAL A 48 0.46 0.12 6.90
N ARG A 49 1.57 -0.32 7.51
CA ARG A 49 1.58 -1.07 8.75
C ARG A 49 2.17 -0.21 9.85
N TRP A 50 1.40 0.01 10.91
CA TRP A 50 1.86 0.68 12.12
C TRP A 50 2.39 -0.35 13.12
N ILE A 51 3.52 -0.06 13.76
CA ILE A 51 4.10 -0.85 14.84
C ILE A 51 4.17 0.05 16.07
N ASN A 52 3.46 -0.34 17.14
CA ASN A 52 3.62 0.28 18.45
C ASN A 52 4.81 -0.39 19.17
N GLU A 53 5.91 0.33 19.36
CA GLU A 53 7.09 -0.19 20.07
C GLU A 53 7.05 0.06 21.59
N GLN A 54 6.24 1.02 22.05
CA GLN A 54 6.12 1.36 23.46
C GLN A 54 4.91 2.25 23.75
N GLY A 55 4.38 2.16 24.97
CA GLY A 55 3.22 2.94 25.39
C GLY A 55 1.91 2.45 24.75
N PHE A 56 0.87 3.27 24.82
CA PHE A 56 -0.45 2.97 24.28
C PHE A 56 -0.75 3.92 23.13
N HIS A 57 -0.91 3.38 21.92
CA HIS A 57 -1.09 4.18 20.72
C HIS A 57 -2.19 3.60 19.84
N ASN A 58 -2.83 4.48 19.07
CA ASN A 58 -3.77 4.11 18.00
C ASN A 58 -3.50 4.98 16.76
N VAL A 59 -4.18 4.65 15.66
CA VAL A 59 -4.16 5.43 14.43
C VAL A 59 -5.53 6.06 14.25
N VAL A 60 -5.58 7.38 14.13
CA VAL A 60 -6.80 8.17 13.94
C VAL A 60 -6.58 9.14 12.79
N ALA A 61 -7.53 9.22 11.87
CA ALA A 61 -7.51 10.22 10.81
C ALA A 61 -8.05 11.57 11.33
N ASP A 62 -7.53 12.71 10.84
CA ASP A 62 -7.85 14.06 11.35
C ASP A 62 -9.36 14.36 11.46
N TYR A 63 -10.16 13.81 10.54
CA TYR A 63 -11.62 13.99 10.52
C TYR A 63 -12.39 12.78 11.07
N ASN A 64 -11.74 11.92 11.86
CA ASN A 64 -12.30 10.68 12.43
C ASN A 64 -12.93 9.73 11.40
N SER A 65 -12.51 9.81 10.14
CA SER A 65 -12.96 8.89 9.07
C SER A 65 -12.46 7.46 9.28
N PHE A 66 -11.44 7.29 10.12
CA PHE A 66 -10.85 6.01 10.51
C PHE A 66 -10.32 6.08 11.94
N THR A 67 -10.48 4.98 12.67
CA THR A 67 -9.79 4.71 13.93
C THR A 67 -9.40 3.23 14.00
N SER A 68 -8.21 2.94 14.50
CA SER A 68 -7.81 1.56 14.82
C SER A 68 -8.36 1.06 16.16
N GLY A 69 -9.20 1.85 16.84
CA GLY A 69 -9.77 1.55 18.16
C GLY A 69 -9.18 2.41 19.27
N HIS A 70 -9.41 2.00 20.52
CA HIS A 70 -8.81 2.63 21.70
C HIS A 70 -7.28 2.46 21.69
N PRO A 71 -6.49 3.41 22.23
CA PRO A 71 -5.05 3.22 22.38
C PRO A 71 -4.70 1.92 23.11
N SER A 72 -3.83 1.11 22.51
CA SER A 72 -3.42 -0.23 23.00
C SER A 72 -1.91 -0.42 22.97
#